data_AF-A0A8H5HTA6-F1
#
_entry.id   AF-A0A8H5HTA6-F1
#
_cell.length_a   1.000
_cell.length_b   1.000
_cell.length_c   1.000
_cell.angle_alpha   90.00
_cell.angle_beta   90.00
_cell.angle_gamma   90.00
#
_symmetry.space_group_name_H-M   'P 1'
#
loop_
_entity.id
_entity.type
_entity.pdbx_description
1 polymer ?
#
loop_
_entity_poly.entity_id
_entity_poly.type
_entity_poly.pdbx_seq_one_letter_code
_entity_poly.pdbx_strand_id
1 'polypeptide(L)'
;MPPALIRGFSSDGTSATSFGSDMGTVVVPQANQSIPATSSTAAPNITIQVGPKLVRGSWNAQPWGDLFTEQTEGVANGTDFYLNKNRLSGMWGPSTPLQMWLQDHSITTLFFGGVNIDQCVLGTLIERVAYPFWQALAD
;
A
#
# COMPACT_ATOMS: atom_id res chain seq x y z
N MET A 1 18.85 4.42 8.77
CA MET A 1 17.41 4.07 8.81
C MET A 1 16.92 4.14 10.25
N PRO A 2 15.77 4.74 10.55
CA PRO A 2 15.25 4.83 11.92
C PRO A 2 15.08 3.43 12.58
N PRO A 3 15.39 3.27 13.88
CA PRO A 3 15.29 1.98 14.58
C PRO A 3 13.91 1.32 14.51
N ALA A 4 12.83 2.13 14.49
CA ALA A 4 11.48 1.63 14.32
C ALA A 4 11.27 0.90 12.99
N LEU A 5 11.89 1.39 11.91
CA LEU A 5 11.79 0.76 10.59
C LEU A 5 12.64 -0.51 10.51
N ILE A 6 13.81 -0.52 11.16
CA ILE A 6 14.62 -1.74 11.28
C ILE A 6 13.82 -2.81 12.03
N ARG A 7 13.28 -2.50 13.22
CA ARG A 7 12.49 -3.47 14.00
C ARG A 7 11.22 -3.94 13.31
N GLY A 8 10.57 -3.07 12.52
CA GLY A 8 9.32 -3.43 11.85
C GLY A 8 9.52 -4.20 10.54
N PHE A 9 10.62 -3.97 9.83
CA PHE A 9 10.76 -4.43 8.44
C PHE A 9 12.05 -5.21 8.15
N SER A 10 12.99 -5.35 9.09
CA SER A 10 14.17 -6.22 8.92
C SER A 10 13.87 -7.65 9.36
N SER A 11 14.48 -8.64 8.72
CA SER A 11 14.42 -10.04 9.17
C SER A 11 15.50 -10.39 10.21
N ASP A 12 16.59 -9.63 10.29
CA ASP A 12 17.75 -9.93 11.16
C ASP A 12 18.18 -8.75 12.05
N GLY A 13 17.39 -7.68 12.08
CA GLY A 13 17.72 -6.45 12.81
C GLY A 13 18.74 -5.56 12.11
N THR A 14 19.12 -5.83 10.87
CA THR A 14 20.03 -4.99 10.07
C THR A 14 19.30 -4.21 8.98
N SER A 15 19.91 -3.13 8.50
CA SER A 15 19.35 -2.38 7.37
C SER A 15 19.42 -3.13 6.05
N ALA A 16 20.33 -4.11 5.92
CA ALA A 16 20.54 -4.87 4.69
C ALA A 16 19.35 -5.78 4.34
N THR A 17 18.60 -6.21 5.35
CA THR A 17 17.43 -7.09 5.19
C THR A 17 16.09 -6.36 5.32
N SER A 18 16.09 -5.04 5.17
CA SER A 18 14.91 -4.19 5.33
C SER A 18 14.28 -3.80 3.98
N PHE A 19 13.80 -2.56 3.81
CA PHE A 19 13.24 -2.08 2.55
C PHE A 19 14.21 -2.30 1.39
N GLY A 20 13.68 -2.74 0.25
CA GLY A 20 14.47 -3.04 -0.94
C GLY A 20 15.22 -4.37 -0.92
N SER A 21 15.29 -5.06 0.23
CA SER A 21 15.87 -6.41 0.26
C SER A 21 14.98 -7.39 -0.49
N ASP A 22 15.59 -8.38 -1.15
CA ASP A 22 14.83 -9.47 -1.75
C ASP A 22 14.03 -10.24 -0.68
N MET A 23 12.80 -10.61 -1.02
CA MET A 23 11.89 -11.41 -0.19
C MET A 23 11.85 -12.87 -0.64
N GLY A 24 12.58 -13.24 -1.69
CA GLY A 24 12.67 -14.60 -2.20
C GLY A 24 11.39 -15.05 -2.89
N THR A 25 11.00 -16.29 -2.66
CA THR A 25 9.87 -16.93 -3.35
C THR A 25 8.75 -17.34 -2.42
N VAL A 26 7.52 -17.33 -2.93
CA VAL A 26 6.35 -17.92 -2.28
C VAL A 26 5.71 -18.97 -3.19
N VAL A 27 5.12 -20.01 -2.59
CA VAL A 27 4.35 -21.03 -3.30
C VAL A 27 2.87 -20.78 -3.05
N VAL A 28 2.11 -20.57 -4.12
CA VAL A 28 0.67 -20.27 -4.08
C VAL A 28 -0.09 -21.13 -5.08
N PRO A 29 -1.38 -21.40 -4.86
CA PRO A 29 -2.23 -22.06 -5.85
C PRO A 29 -2.37 -21.20 -7.11
N GLN A 30 -2.25 -21.79 -8.30
CA GLN A 30 -2.43 -21.07 -9.56
C GLN A 30 -3.82 -20.43 -9.67
N ALA A 31 -4.84 -21.09 -9.10
CA ALA A 31 -6.22 -20.60 -9.13
C ALA A 31 -6.47 -19.40 -8.20
N ASN A 32 -5.64 -19.20 -7.16
CA ASN A 32 -5.78 -18.07 -6.24
C ASN A 32 -4.43 -17.76 -5.59
N GLN A 33 -3.75 -16.73 -6.10
CA GLN A 33 -2.42 -16.31 -5.63
C GLN A 33 -2.45 -15.55 -4.31
N SER A 34 -3.64 -15.24 -3.80
CA SER A 34 -3.85 -14.44 -2.60
C SER A 34 -3.81 -15.28 -1.32
N ILE A 35 -3.86 -16.61 -1.45
CA ILE A 35 -3.81 -17.57 -0.34
C ILE A 35 -2.53 -18.41 -0.38
N PRO A 36 -1.99 -18.83 0.79
CA PRO A 36 -0.90 -19.79 0.83
C PRO A 36 -1.30 -21.13 0.20
N ALA A 37 -0.36 -21.79 -0.48
CA ALA A 37 -0.57 -23.16 -0.94
C ALA A 37 -0.66 -24.12 0.26
N THR A 38 -1.70 -24.96 0.29
CA THR A 38 -1.87 -26.00 1.32
C THR A 38 -2.17 -27.35 0.68
N SER A 39 -2.22 -28.42 1.48
CA SER A 39 -2.60 -29.74 0.97
C SER A 39 -4.05 -29.83 0.46
N SER A 40 -4.87 -28.81 0.73
CA SER A 40 -6.29 -28.77 0.37
C SER A 40 -6.62 -27.71 -0.69
N THR A 41 -5.64 -26.95 -1.18
CA THR A 41 -5.90 -25.93 -2.22
C THR A 41 -6.20 -26.59 -3.55
N ALA A 42 -7.29 -26.17 -4.19
CA ALA A 42 -7.62 -26.59 -5.54
C ALA A 42 -6.63 -25.96 -6.54
N ALA A 43 -6.28 -26.74 -7.58
CA ALA A 43 -5.32 -26.42 -8.64
C ALA A 43 -3.82 -26.62 -8.30
N PRO A 44 -2.96 -26.77 -9.33
CA PRO A 44 -1.52 -26.88 -9.15
C PRO A 44 -0.93 -25.65 -8.45
N ASN A 45 0.14 -25.86 -7.70
CA ASN A 45 0.90 -24.79 -7.08
C ASN A 45 1.89 -24.18 -8.08
N ILE A 46 2.08 -22.87 -7.99
CA ILE A 46 3.11 -22.13 -8.72
C ILE A 46 4.05 -21.45 -7.73
N THR A 47 5.28 -21.21 -8.17
CA THR A 47 6.28 -20.46 -7.40
C THR A 47 6.40 -19.06 -7.98
N ILE A 48 6.23 -18.04 -7.12
CA ILE A 48 6.31 -16.63 -7.49
C ILE A 48 7.56 -16.02 -6.87
N GLN A 49 8.32 -15.26 -7.66
CA GLN A 49 9.37 -14.37 -7.16
C GLN A 49 8.71 -13.12 -6.56
N VAL A 50 8.79 -12.99 -5.24
CA VAL A 50 8.09 -11.95 -4.47
C VAL A 50 8.65 -10.56 -4.77
N GLY A 51 9.96 -10.51 -5.03
CA GLY A 51 10.69 -9.29 -5.34
C GLY A 51 11.04 -8.44 -4.12
N PRO A 52 11.68 -7.29 -4.34
CA PRO A 52 12.22 -6.47 -3.27
C PRO A 52 11.15 -5.87 -2.36
N LYS A 53 11.43 -5.82 -1.05
CA LYS A 53 10.49 -5.37 -0.01
C LYS A 53 10.03 -3.93 -0.19
N LEU A 54 8.72 -3.74 -0.39
CA LEU A 54 8.06 -2.42 -0.50
C LEU A 54 8.67 -1.53 -1.58
N VAL A 55 9.02 -2.12 -2.73
CA VAL A 55 9.54 -1.41 -3.90
C VAL A 55 8.45 -1.38 -4.97
N ARG A 56 8.32 -0.26 -5.69
CA ARG A 56 7.29 -0.14 -6.72
C ARG A 56 7.49 -1.19 -7.82
N GLY A 57 6.40 -1.81 -8.25
CA GLY A 57 6.40 -2.81 -9.32
C GLY A 57 6.80 -4.22 -8.90
N SER A 58 7.23 -4.45 -7.65
CA SER A 58 7.42 -5.81 -7.13
C SER A 58 6.10 -6.46 -6.77
N TRP A 59 6.04 -7.79 -6.78
CA TRP A 59 4.82 -8.55 -6.51
C TRP A 59 4.25 -8.26 -5.11
N ASN A 60 5.11 -8.18 -4.09
CA ASN A 60 4.70 -7.82 -2.73
C ASN A 60 4.23 -6.37 -2.52
N ALA A 61 4.35 -5.49 -3.51
CA ALA A 61 3.90 -4.10 -3.43
C ALA A 61 2.60 -3.86 -4.21
N GLN A 62 2.05 -4.90 -4.84
CA GLN A 62 0.77 -4.87 -5.54
C GLN A 62 -0.39 -4.90 -4.52
N PRO A 63 -1.57 -4.36 -4.87
CA PRO A 63 -2.81 -4.69 -4.19
C PRO A 63 -2.99 -6.21 -4.07
N TRP A 64 -3.66 -6.64 -2.99
CA TRP A 64 -3.79 -8.06 -2.68
C TRP A 64 -4.91 -8.71 -3.50
N GLY A 65 -4.60 -9.81 -4.18
CA GLY A 65 -5.59 -10.67 -4.85
C GLY A 65 -6.44 -9.95 -5.87
N ASP A 66 -7.77 -10.16 -5.80
CA ASP A 66 -8.74 -9.58 -6.74
C ASP A 66 -8.69 -8.04 -6.77
N LEU A 67 -8.27 -7.39 -5.67
CA LEU A 67 -8.08 -5.93 -5.65
C LEU A 67 -7.04 -5.46 -6.67
N PHE A 68 -6.08 -6.30 -7.06
CA PHE A 68 -5.13 -5.93 -8.11
C PHE A 68 -5.82 -5.82 -9.45
N THR A 69 -6.64 -6.80 -9.81
CA THR A 69 -7.44 -6.78 -11.05
C THR A 69 -8.33 -5.54 -11.07
N GLU A 70 -9.16 -5.35 -10.05
CA GLU A 70 -10.07 -4.19 -9.93
C GLU A 70 -9.32 -2.86 -10.02
N GLN A 71 -8.19 -2.73 -9.30
CA GLN A 71 -7.37 -1.51 -9.36
C GLN A 71 -6.79 -1.28 -10.76
N THR A 72 -6.30 -2.32 -11.44
CA THR A 72 -5.71 -2.18 -12.78
C THR A 72 -6.74 -1.80 -13.82
N GLU A 73 -7.92 -2.43 -13.78
CA GLU A 73 -9.04 -2.11 -14.67
C GLU A 73 -9.59 -0.72 -14.40
N GLY A 74 -9.77 -0.35 -13.12
CA GLY A 74 -10.23 0.97 -12.72
C GLY A 74 -9.28 2.09 -13.16
N VAL A 75 -7.96 1.88 -13.06
CA VAL A 75 -6.97 2.84 -13.57
C VAL A 75 -7.01 2.94 -15.10
N ALA A 76 -7.14 1.81 -15.80
CA ALA A 76 -7.23 1.80 -17.27
C ALA A 76 -8.50 2.53 -17.76
N ASN A 77 -9.61 2.41 -17.02
CA ASN A 77 -10.87 3.06 -17.31
C ASN A 77 -10.97 4.50 -16.79
N GLY A 78 -9.98 4.97 -16.02
CA GLY A 78 -9.96 6.30 -15.42
C GLY A 78 -10.95 6.49 -14.27
N THR A 79 -11.49 5.41 -13.70
CA THR A 79 -12.35 5.48 -12.50
C THR A 79 -11.53 5.55 -11.22
N ASP A 80 -10.32 5.00 -11.25
CA ASP A 80 -9.45 4.84 -10.07
C ASP A 80 -8.11 5.54 -10.28
N PHE A 81 -7.53 6.03 -9.18
CA PHE A 81 -6.21 6.66 -9.17
C PHE A 81 -5.25 5.87 -8.28
N TYR A 82 -4.17 5.36 -8.88
CA TYR A 82 -3.13 4.62 -8.15
C TYR A 82 -1.99 5.55 -7.71
N LEU A 83 -1.95 5.86 -6.41
CA LEU A 83 -1.07 6.87 -5.83
C LEU A 83 -0.06 6.23 -4.86
N ASN A 84 1.22 6.36 -5.16
CA ASN A 84 2.29 5.78 -4.35
C ASN A 84 2.58 6.66 -3.12
N LYS A 85 2.76 6.02 -1.96
CA LYS A 85 3.22 6.66 -0.72
C LYS A 85 4.51 6.02 -0.20
N ASN A 86 5.34 6.80 0.49
CA ASN A 86 6.60 6.36 1.11
C ASN A 86 6.58 6.48 2.65
N ARG A 87 5.39 6.72 3.23
CA ARG A 87 5.11 6.81 4.66
C ARG A 87 3.85 6.04 5.02
N LEU A 88 3.57 5.93 6.31
CA LEU A 88 2.34 5.30 6.82
C LEU A 88 1.10 6.06 6.35
N SER A 89 1.03 7.37 6.62
CA SER A 89 -0.01 8.25 6.10
C SER A 89 0.18 8.51 4.61
N GLY A 90 -0.93 8.44 3.85
CA GLY A 90 -0.98 8.87 2.44
C GLY A 90 -1.00 10.39 2.27
N MET A 91 -1.25 11.15 3.35
CA MET A 91 -1.45 12.60 3.35
C MET A 91 -0.38 13.31 4.17
N TRP A 92 0.82 12.71 4.29
CA TRP A 92 1.95 13.25 5.05
C TRP A 92 2.53 14.53 4.45
N GLY A 93 1.84 15.66 4.68
CA GLY A 93 2.16 16.99 4.17
C GLY A 93 1.58 17.31 2.77
N PRO A 94 1.70 18.57 2.33
CA PRO A 94 1.06 19.09 1.10
C PRO A 94 1.63 18.53 -0.21
N SER A 95 2.74 17.81 -0.16
CA SER A 95 3.46 17.33 -1.35
C SER A 95 3.24 15.85 -1.67
N THR A 96 2.39 15.14 -0.93
CA THR A 96 2.06 13.77 -1.30
C THR A 96 1.14 13.76 -2.52
N PRO A 97 1.27 12.77 -3.42
CA PRO A 97 0.42 12.69 -4.61
C PRO A 97 -1.08 12.68 -4.29
N LEU A 98 -1.48 12.01 -3.19
CA LEU A 98 -2.87 12.00 -2.73
C LEU A 98 -3.33 13.36 -2.25
N GLN A 99 -2.52 14.06 -1.46
CA GLN A 99 -2.90 15.38 -0.95
C GLN A 99 -3.06 16.39 -2.08
N MET A 100 -2.12 16.41 -3.03
CA MET A 100 -2.19 17.29 -4.21
C MET A 100 -3.42 16.99 -5.05
N TRP A 101 -3.66 15.71 -5.39
CA TRP A 101 -4.79 15.31 -6.22
C TRP A 101 -6.13 15.72 -5.60
N LEU A 102 -6.30 15.51 -4.28
CA LEU A 102 -7.53 15.89 -3.57
C LEU A 102 -7.75 17.42 -3.56
N GLN A 103 -6.67 18.21 -3.45
CA GLN A 103 -6.74 19.67 -3.48
C GLN A 103 -7.14 20.18 -4.86
N ASP A 104 -6.45 19.70 -5.91
CA ASP A 104 -6.71 20.10 -7.30
C ASP A 104 -8.16 19.81 -7.74
N HIS A 105 -8.77 18.76 -7.16
CA HIS A 105 -10.14 18.35 -7.47
C HIS A 105 -11.16 18.79 -6.42
N SER A 106 -10.75 19.58 -5.42
CA SER A 106 -11.63 20.12 -4.37
C SER A 106 -12.46 19.05 -3.63
N ILE A 107 -11.85 17.88 -3.36
CA ILE A 107 -12.50 16.78 -2.68
C ILE A 107 -12.53 17.04 -1.17
N THR A 108 -13.72 17.07 -0.58
CA THR A 108 -13.92 17.44 0.84
C THR A 108 -14.30 16.28 1.74
N THR A 109 -14.97 15.26 1.18
CA THR A 109 -15.47 14.09 1.92
C THR A 109 -14.75 12.84 1.45
N LEU A 110 -14.21 12.07 2.40
CA LEU A 110 -13.48 10.83 2.12
C LEU A 110 -14.05 9.69 2.96
N PHE A 111 -14.17 8.52 2.35
CA PHE A 111 -14.38 7.25 3.04
C PHE A 111 -13.07 6.48 3.03
N PHE A 112 -12.72 5.86 4.16
CA PHE A 112 -11.45 5.16 4.32
C PHE A 112 -11.68 3.66 4.46
N GLY A 113 -10.88 2.88 3.74
CA GLY A 113 -10.77 1.43 3.85
C GLY A 113 -9.33 1.00 3.62
N GLY A 114 -8.98 -0.22 4.06
CA GLY A 114 -7.66 -0.80 3.85
C GLY A 114 -6.99 -1.30 5.12
N VAL A 115 -5.67 -1.49 5.06
CA VAL A 115 -4.86 -2.11 6.12
C VAL A 115 -3.51 -1.39 6.32
N ASN A 116 -2.91 -1.42 7.51
CA ASN A 116 -3.51 -1.81 8.78
C ASN A 116 -4.32 -0.64 9.37
N ILE A 117 -5.38 -0.96 10.11
CA ILE A 117 -6.31 0.06 10.63
C ILE A 117 -5.63 1.07 11.56
N ASP A 118 -4.72 0.61 12.42
CA ASP A 118 -4.03 1.38 13.45
C ASP A 118 -2.78 2.14 12.94
N GLN A 119 -2.33 1.85 11.73
CA GLN A 119 -1.13 2.44 11.13
C GLN A 119 -1.49 3.30 9.92
N CYS A 120 -1.70 2.67 8.76
CA CYS A 120 -1.88 3.38 7.50
C CYS A 120 -3.24 4.09 7.43
N VAL A 121 -4.31 3.41 7.84
CA VAL A 121 -5.67 3.97 7.75
C VAL A 121 -5.83 5.08 8.77
N LEU A 122 -5.62 4.78 10.06
CA LEU A 122 -5.73 5.78 11.13
C LEU A 122 -4.74 6.94 10.94
N GLY A 123 -3.50 6.67 10.53
CA GLY A 123 -2.53 7.73 10.26
C GLY A 123 -3.00 8.69 9.18
N THR A 124 -3.58 8.18 8.08
CA THR A 124 -4.13 9.02 7.00
C THR A 124 -5.38 9.77 7.46
N LEU A 125 -6.26 9.13 8.22
CA LEU A 125 -7.47 9.73 8.76
C LEU A 125 -7.15 10.88 9.74
N ILE A 126 -6.26 10.64 10.72
CA ILE A 126 -5.86 11.66 11.69
C ILE A 126 -5.27 12.85 10.97
N GLU A 127 -4.42 12.64 9.97
CA GLU A 127 -3.81 13.73 9.23
C GLU A 127 -4.85 14.54 8.43
N ARG A 128 -5.81 13.87 7.79
CA ARG A 128 -6.95 14.54 7.15
C ARG A 128 -7.76 15.40 8.13
N VAL A 129 -7.98 14.93 9.36
CA VAL A 129 -8.76 15.66 10.38
C VAL A 129 -7.94 16.79 10.99
N ALA A 130 -6.66 16.57 11.25
CA ALA A 130 -5.76 17.52 11.90
C ALA A 130 -5.36 18.69 10.98
N TYR A 131 -5.37 18.48 9.66
CA TYR A 131 -5.20 19.53 8.68
C TYR A 131 -6.52 19.78 7.94
N PRO A 132 -7.50 20.47 8.57
CA PRO A 132 -8.65 20.99 7.85
C PRO A 132 -8.16 22.09 6.91
N PHE A 133 -7.74 21.68 5.73
CA PHE A 133 -7.30 22.52 4.61
C PHE A 133 -8.28 23.67 4.27
N TRP A 134 -9.55 23.57 4.68
CA TRP A 134 -10.58 24.58 4.46
C TRP A 134 -10.74 25.62 5.59
N GLN A 135 -10.06 25.48 6.73
CA GLN A 135 -10.08 26.54 7.75
C GLN A 135 -9.25 27.77 7.37
N ALA A 136 -8.38 27.67 6.35
CA ALA A 136 -7.59 28.79 5.84
C ALA A 136 -8.21 29.48 4.60
N LEU A 137 -9.36 29.01 4.12
CA LEU A 137 -10.12 29.62 3.01
C LEU A 137 -11.48 30.17 3.47
N ALA A 138 -11.74 30.15 4.78
CA ALA A 138 -12.91 30.73 5.40
C ALA A 138 -12.67 32.18 5.90
N ASP A 139 -11.45 32.69 5.70
CA ASP A 139 -11.01 34.07 5.96
C ASP A 139 -10.48 34.69 4.65
#